data_AF-A0A6J6I632-F1
#
_entry.id   AF-A0A6J6I632-F1
#
_cell.length_a   1.000
_cell.length_b   1.000
_cell.length_c   1.000
_cell.angle_alpha   90.00
_cell.angle_beta   90.00
_cell.angle_gamma   90.00
#
_symmetry.space_group_name_H-M   'P 1'
#
loop_
_entity.id
_entity.type
_entity.pdbx_description
1 polymer ?
#
loop_
_entity_poly.entity_id
_entity_poly.type
_entity_poly.pdbx_seq_one_letter_code
_entity_poly.pdbx_strand_id
1 'polypeptide(L)' 'MIAAGATPIDKAPRPGSRGTTVAFMHPKGSFGTLIELVQE' A
#
# COMPACT_ATOMS: atom_id res chain seq x y z
N MET A 1 9.34 2.59 2.49
CA MET A 1 8.82 2.35 1.12
C MET A 1 8.92 3.57 0.21
N ILE A 2 8.30 4.71 0.53
CA ILE A 2 8.29 5.90 -0.36
C ILE A 2 9.70 6.45 -0.63
N ALA A 3 10.50 6.65 0.42
CA ALA A 3 11.90 7.08 0.28
C ALA A 3 12.77 6.09 -0.52
N ALA A 4 12.33 4.84 -0.65
CA ALA A 4 12.98 3.81 -1.46
C ALA A 4 12.43 3.74 -2.90
N GLY A 5 11.65 4.74 -3.34
CA GLY A 5 11.14 4.86 -4.70
C GLY A 5 9.80 4.18 -4.96
N ALA A 6 9.13 3.65 -3.93
CA ALA A 6 7.84 3.01 -4.11
C ALA A 6 6.72 4.05 -4.31
N THR A 7 5.77 3.75 -5.21
CA THR A 7 4.65 4.65 -5.55
C THR A 7 3.39 4.26 -4.77
N PRO A 8 3.02 4.97 -3.70
CA PRO A 8 1.80 4.67 -2.96
C PRO A 8 0.55 5.12 -3.73
N ILE A 9 -0.55 4.38 -3.58
CA ILE A 9 -1.89 4.83 -3.97
C ILE A 9 -2.49 5.68 -2.86
N ASP A 10 -2.40 5.19 -1.62
CA ASP A 10 -2.95 5.89 -0.47
C ASP A 10 -1.97 6.96 0.06
N LYS A 11 -2.49 8.15 0.36
CA LYS A 11 -1.70 9.23 0.98
C LYS A 11 -1.36 8.94 2.45
N ALA A 12 -2.21 8.17 3.13
CA ALA A 12 -2.04 7.71 4.50
C ALA A 12 -2.74 6.34 4.65
N PRO A 13 -2.29 5.48 5.57
CA PRO A 13 -2.98 4.23 5.85
C PRO A 13 -4.41 4.47 6.33
N ARG A 14 -5.31 3.53 6.03
CA ARG A 14 -6.75 3.62 6.31
C ARG A 14 -7.29 2.30 6.86
N PRO A 15 -8.47 2.29 7.52
CA PRO A 15 -9.09 1.06 7.99
C PRO A 15 -9.27 0.05 6.85
N GLY A 16 -8.88 -1.19 7.11
CA GLY A 16 -8.99 -2.34 6.22
C GLY A 16 -9.93 -3.42 6.75
N SER A 17 -9.89 -4.59 6.12
CA SER A 17 -10.68 -5.74 6.55
C SER A 17 -10.17 -6.29 7.89
N ARG A 18 -11.03 -7.00 8.63
CA ARG A 18 -10.67 -7.66 9.91
C ARG A 18 -10.06 -6.71 10.97
N GLY A 19 -10.40 -5.42 10.91
CA GLY A 19 -9.91 -4.41 11.87
C GLY A 19 -8.45 -3.99 11.66
N THR A 20 -7.84 -4.37 10.53
CA THR A 20 -6.45 -4.00 10.21
C THR A 20 -6.33 -2.57 9.71
N THR A 21 -5.10 -2.05 9.69
CA THR A 21 -4.76 -0.81 8.97
C THR A 21 -4.04 -1.16 7.68
N VAL A 22 -4.47 -0.56 6.55
CA VAL A 22 -3.96 -0.93 5.23
C VAL A 22 -3.50 0.28 4.42
N ALA A 23 -2.58 0.04 3.49
CA ALA A 23 -2.19 0.98 2.43
C ALA A 23 -1.85 0.22 1.14
N PHE A 24 -2.16 0.81 -0.02
CA PHE A 24 -1.92 0.19 -1.32
C PHE A 24 -0.73 0.82 -2.06
N MET A 25 0.01 -0.02 -2.79
CA MET A 25 1.09 0.39 -3.68
C MET A 25 0.67 0.25 -5.14
N HIS A 26 0.98 1.27 -5.95
CA HIS A 26 0.54 1.35 -7.34
C HIS A 26 1.27 0.33 -8.22
N PRO A 27 0.56 -0.44 -9.07
CA PRO A 27 1.14 -1.48 -9.95
C PRO A 27 2.33 -1.02 -10.82
N LYS A 28 2.32 0.25 -11.23
CA LYS A 28 3.42 0.90 -11.96
C LYS A 28 4.77 0.79 -11.24
N GLY A 29 4.79 0.82 -9.91
CA GLY A 29 6.00 0.69 -9.10
C GLY A 29 6.32 -0.75 -8.68
N SER A 30 5.51 -1.72 -9.10
CA SER A 30 5.53 -3.11 -8.63
C SER A 30 5.29 -4.12 -9.76
N PHE A 31 5.85 -3.83 -10.94
CA PHE A 31 5.84 -4.73 -12.11
C PHE A 31 4.45 -5.27 -12.50
N GLY A 32 3.42 -4.45 -12.37
CA GLY A 32 2.04 -4.80 -12.74
C GLY A 32 1.20 -5.38 -11.62
N THR A 33 1.76 -5.60 -10.43
CA THR A 33 1.03 -6.17 -9.28
C THR A 33 0.51 -5.08 -8.35
N LEU A 34 -0.79 -5.08 -8.06
CA LEU A 34 -1.35 -4.27 -6.96
C LEU A 34 -1.00 -4.94 -5.63
N ILE A 35 -0.36 -4.21 -4.71
CA ILE A 35 0.07 -4.72 -3.42
C ILE A 35 -0.69 -4.02 -2.30
N GLU A 36 -1.25 -4.81 -1.37
CA GLU A 36 -1.81 -4.36 -0.10
C GLU A 36 -0.76 -4.56 1.02
N LEU A 37 -0.41 -3.50 1.71
CA LEU A 37 0.35 -3.54 2.95
C LEU A 37 -0.65 -3.60 4.11
N VAL A 38 -0.48 -4.55 5.02
CA VAL A 38 -1.39 -4.79 6.15
C VAL A 38 -0.60 -4.64 7.45
N GLN A 39 -1.20 -3.94 8.42
CA GLN A 39 -0.73 -3.86 9.81
C GLN A 39 -1.84 -4.34 10.76
N GLU A 40 -1.45 -5.21 11.69
CA GLU A 40 -2.26 -5.68 12.83
C GLU A 40 -1.95 -4.88 14.11
#